data_AF-A0A519HFA3-F1
#
_entry.id   AF-A0A519HFA3-F1
#
_cell.length_a   1.000
_cell.length_b   1.000
_cell.length_c   1.000
_cell.angle_alpha   90.00
_cell.angle_beta   90.00
_cell.angle_gamma   90.00
#
_symmetry.space_group_name_H-M   'P 1'
#
loop_
_entity.id
_entity.type
_entity.pdbx_description
1 polymer ?
#
loop_
_entity_poly.entity_id
_entity_poly.type
_entity_poly.pdbx_seq_one_letter_code
_entity_poly.pdbx_strand_id
1 'polypeptide(L)'
;FLDKAVGPGKSARMAWSDFGFDLYAMSIITGEKTMADKPKQLKAFLEASYMGWRDVMANPKEALAIFKKRVPEIDVAIIEPNMMLGFDLMRTKNYADNGIGWIDEKKMCASTEIVNTYMGLPKKVECKTVFTTEYFTKIAMPLAVK
;
A
#
# COMPACT_ATOMS: atom_id res chain seq x y z
N PHE A 1 0.44 -17.18 -10.16
CA PHE A 1 0.83 -17.68 -8.83
C PHE A 1 -0.15 -18.73 -8.34
N LEU A 2 -1.39 -18.37 -8.02
CA LEU A 2 -2.41 -19.32 -7.53
C LEU A 2 -2.71 -20.44 -8.53
N ASP A 3 -2.95 -20.13 -9.81
CA ASP A 3 -3.19 -21.19 -10.82
C ASP A 3 -1.98 -22.10 -11.08
N LYS A 4 -0.76 -21.64 -10.81
CA LYS A 4 0.43 -22.52 -10.85
C LYS A 4 0.41 -23.52 -9.70
N ALA A 5 -0.16 -23.14 -8.55
CA ALA A 5 -0.21 -23.98 -7.36
C ALA A 5 -1.41 -24.95 -7.38
N VAL A 6 -2.59 -24.49 -7.83
CA VAL A 6 -3.85 -25.28 -7.76
C VAL A 6 -4.38 -25.75 -9.11
N GLY A 7 -3.76 -25.34 -10.21
CA GLY A 7 -4.18 -25.64 -11.58
C GLY A 7 -5.02 -24.51 -12.22
N PRO A 8 -5.01 -24.38 -13.56
CA PRO A 8 -5.75 -23.33 -14.27
C PRO A 8 -7.25 -23.38 -13.96
N GLY A 9 -7.85 -22.22 -13.64
CA GLY A 9 -9.29 -22.09 -13.40
C GLY A 9 -9.77 -22.70 -12.07
N LYS A 10 -8.85 -23.24 -11.26
CA LYS A 10 -9.15 -23.81 -9.93
C LYS A 10 -8.90 -22.82 -8.79
N SER A 11 -8.49 -21.60 -9.10
CA SER A 11 -8.39 -20.51 -8.13
C SER A 11 -9.59 -19.55 -8.24
N ALA A 12 -10.09 -19.11 -7.09
CA ALA A 12 -11.06 -18.03 -6.98
C ALA A 12 -10.41 -16.86 -6.23
N ARG A 13 -10.80 -15.63 -6.57
CA ARG A 13 -10.40 -14.43 -5.81
C ARG A 13 -11.65 -13.81 -5.22
N MET A 14 -11.54 -13.46 -3.94
CA MET A 14 -12.58 -12.80 -3.18
C MET A 14 -11.97 -11.52 -2.61
N ALA A 15 -12.27 -10.38 -3.21
CA ALA A 15 -11.85 -9.10 -2.64
C ALA A 15 -12.73 -8.81 -1.42
N TRP A 16 -12.11 -8.63 -0.26
CA TRP A 16 -12.84 -8.40 0.98
C TRP A 16 -13.68 -7.11 0.95
N SER A 17 -13.28 -6.14 0.14
CA SER A 17 -14.03 -4.90 -0.13
C SER A 17 -15.41 -5.16 -0.71
N ASP A 18 -15.58 -6.22 -1.53
CA ASP A 18 -16.86 -6.56 -2.15
C ASP A 18 -17.87 -7.10 -1.13
N PHE A 19 -17.40 -7.45 0.08
CA PHE A 19 -18.19 -8.01 1.18
C PHE A 19 -18.21 -7.07 2.40
N GLY A 20 -17.94 -5.77 2.20
CA GLY A 20 -18.06 -4.74 3.23
C GLY A 20 -16.87 -4.64 4.19
N PHE A 21 -15.78 -5.37 3.93
CA PHE A 21 -14.56 -5.30 4.73
C PHE A 21 -13.48 -4.50 4.01
N ASP A 22 -13.53 -3.18 4.21
CA ASP A 22 -12.65 -2.21 3.54
C ASP A 22 -11.72 -1.51 4.55
N LEU A 23 -10.60 -2.18 4.89
CA LEU A 23 -9.60 -1.68 5.84
C LEU A 23 -8.41 -1.01 5.17
N TYR A 24 -7.79 -0.08 5.88
CA TYR A 24 -6.38 0.27 5.62
C TYR A 24 -5.45 -0.88 6.02
N ALA A 25 -4.54 -1.25 5.12
CA ALA A 25 -3.62 -2.36 5.32
C ALA A 25 -2.16 -1.89 5.34
N MET A 26 -1.61 -1.53 4.17
CA MET A 26 -0.21 -1.12 4.06
C MET A 26 -0.04 0.36 4.39
N SER A 27 0.82 0.65 5.36
CA SER A 27 1.09 2.00 5.85
C SER A 27 2.60 2.20 6.08
N ILE A 28 3.05 3.44 5.93
CA ILE A 28 4.39 3.86 6.38
C ILE A 28 4.23 4.44 7.79
N ILE A 29 5.00 3.93 8.75
CA ILE A 29 4.92 4.30 10.16
C ILE A 29 6.25 4.91 10.58
N THR A 30 6.20 6.00 11.34
CA THR A 30 7.36 6.65 11.95
C THR A 30 7.02 7.11 13.37
N GLY A 31 8.04 7.36 14.19
CA GLY A 31 7.85 7.85 15.56
C GLY A 31 7.70 9.38 15.63
N GLU A 32 6.97 9.85 16.63
CA GLU A 32 6.71 11.28 16.89
C GLU A 32 7.99 12.13 16.96
N LYS A 33 9.07 11.60 17.55
CA LYS A 33 10.37 12.29 17.60
C LYS A 33 10.92 12.58 16.19
N THR A 34 10.81 11.63 15.27
CA THR A 34 11.24 11.85 13.88
C THR A 34 10.34 12.87 13.18
N MET A 35 9.04 12.89 13.50
CA MET A 35 8.10 13.88 12.99
C MET A 35 8.47 15.30 13.44
N ALA A 36 8.78 15.47 14.72
CA ALA A 36 9.20 16.75 15.28
C ALA A 36 10.58 17.19 14.79
N ASP A 37 11.57 16.29 14.81
CA ASP A 37 12.97 16.65 14.57
C ASP A 37 13.32 16.72 13.08
N LYS A 38 12.61 15.97 12.21
CA LYS A 38 12.96 15.76 10.80
C LYS A 38 11.79 15.90 9.82
N PRO A 39 10.92 16.93 9.92
CA PRO A 39 9.73 17.05 9.09
C PRO A 39 10.06 17.18 7.59
N LYS A 40 11.14 17.89 7.25
CA LYS A 40 11.59 18.05 5.85
C LYS A 40 12.07 16.73 5.26
N GLN A 41 12.85 15.95 6.02
CA GLN A 41 13.36 14.66 5.57
C GLN A 41 12.23 13.63 5.46
N LEU A 42 11.23 13.68 6.34
CA LEU A 42 10.05 12.83 6.21
C LEU A 42 9.27 13.10 4.93
N LYS A 43 9.01 14.37 4.62
CA LYS A 43 8.35 14.74 3.36
C LYS A 43 9.14 14.26 2.14
N ALA A 44 10.45 14.50 2.13
CA ALA A 44 11.33 14.06 1.04
C ALA A 44 11.41 12.53 0.92
N PHE A 45 11.41 11.81 2.05
CA PHE A 45 11.38 10.35 2.08
C PHE A 45 10.08 9.79 1.48
N LEU A 46 8.93 10.36 1.85
CA LEU A 46 7.64 9.95 1.32
C LEU A 46 7.56 10.22 -0.19
N GLU A 47 7.97 11.42 -0.62
CA GLU A 47 8.02 11.77 -2.04
C GLU A 47 8.89 10.80 -2.84
N ALA A 48 10.12 10.52 -2.39
CA ALA A 48 11.02 9.57 -3.04
C ALA A 48 10.44 8.15 -3.05
N SER A 49 9.77 7.73 -1.98
CA SER A 49 9.10 6.42 -1.89
C SER A 49 7.96 6.31 -2.91
N TYR A 50 7.16 7.37 -3.06
CA TYR A 50 6.06 7.39 -4.01
C TYR A 50 6.54 7.46 -5.47
N MET A 51 7.63 8.18 -5.74
CA MET A 51 8.32 8.14 -7.03
C MET A 51 8.85 6.74 -7.34
N GLY A 52 9.43 6.05 -6.36
CA GLY A 52 9.89 4.67 -6.53
C GLY A 52 8.76 3.74 -6.95
N TRP A 53 7.60 3.83 -6.31
CA TRP A 53 6.41 3.05 -6.70
C TRP A 53 5.90 3.41 -8.10
N ARG A 54 5.88 4.70 -8.46
CA ARG A 54 5.56 5.13 -9.83
C ARG A 54 6.48 4.46 -10.84
N ASP A 55 7.79 4.47 -10.59
CA ASP A 55 8.79 3.91 -11.49
C ASP A 55 8.67 2.38 -11.58
N VAL A 56 8.37 1.71 -10.47
CA VAL A 56 8.06 0.27 -10.40
C VAL A 56 6.82 -0.07 -11.23
N MET A 57 5.76 0.74 -11.15
CA MET A 57 4.55 0.54 -11.95
C MET A 57 4.78 0.81 -13.44
N ALA A 58 5.63 1.78 -13.78
CA ALA A 58 5.96 2.12 -15.16
C ALA A 58 6.88 1.07 -15.81
N ASN A 59 7.88 0.58 -15.07
CA ASN A 59 8.94 -0.30 -15.57
C ASN A 59 9.14 -1.54 -14.67
N PRO A 60 8.14 -2.42 -14.55
CA PRO A 60 8.17 -3.54 -13.59
C PRO A 60 9.35 -4.51 -13.80
N LYS A 61 9.75 -4.76 -15.05
CA LYS A 61 10.87 -5.67 -15.35
C LYS A 61 12.21 -5.12 -14.88
N GLU A 62 12.45 -3.83 -15.07
CA GLU A 62 13.67 -3.17 -14.60
C GLU A 62 13.71 -3.13 -13.07
N ALA A 63 12.58 -2.82 -12.45
CA ALA A 63 12.44 -2.87 -10.99
C ALA A 63 12.77 -4.26 -10.42
N LEU A 64 12.28 -5.34 -11.06
CA LEU A 64 12.59 -6.71 -10.65
C LEU A 64 14.07 -7.07 -10.86
N ALA A 65 14.71 -6.56 -11.91
CA ALA A 65 16.14 -6.75 -12.12
C ALA A 65 16.96 -6.09 -11.01
N ILE A 66 16.60 -4.86 -10.61
CA ILE A 66 17.21 -4.17 -9.46
C ILE A 66 16.97 -4.96 -8.17
N PHE A 67 15.74 -5.44 -7.97
CA PHE A 67 15.37 -6.19 -6.77
C PHE A 67 16.14 -7.52 -6.67
N LYS A 68 16.25 -8.28 -7.77
CA LYS A 68 17.04 -9.54 -7.83
C LYS A 68 18.52 -9.31 -7.56
N LYS A 69 19.08 -8.19 -8.03
CA LYS A 69 20.48 -7.83 -7.75
C LYS A 69 20.71 -7.58 -6.25
N ARG A 70 19.71 -7.03 -5.53
CA ARG A 70 19.79 -6.73 -4.10
C ARG A 70 19.39 -7.90 -3.21
N VAL A 71 18.50 -8.76 -3.69
CA VAL A 71 18.00 -9.96 -2.99
C VAL A 71 18.14 -11.16 -3.93
N PRO A 72 19.33 -11.77 -4.02
CA PRO A 72 19.62 -12.85 -4.96
C PRO A 72 18.76 -14.11 -4.78
N GLU A 73 18.09 -14.26 -3.65
CA GLU A 73 17.27 -15.43 -3.30
C GLU A 73 15.90 -15.40 -3.97
N ILE A 74 15.43 -14.23 -4.45
CA ILE A 74 14.09 -14.14 -5.01
C ILE A 74 13.96 -14.91 -6.33
N ASP A 75 12.82 -15.59 -6.53
CA ASP A 75 12.45 -16.12 -7.84
C ASP A 75 11.58 -15.11 -8.59
N VAL A 76 12.15 -14.50 -9.63
CA VAL A 76 11.46 -13.52 -10.48
C VAL A 76 10.22 -14.13 -11.14
N ALA A 77 10.24 -15.41 -11.49
CA ALA A 77 9.09 -16.09 -12.11
C ALA A 77 7.91 -16.30 -11.15
N ILE A 78 8.13 -16.11 -9.85
CA ILE A 78 7.11 -16.15 -8.80
C ILE A 78 6.69 -14.73 -8.40
N ILE A 79 7.66 -13.84 -8.18
CA ILE A 79 7.40 -12.47 -7.69
C ILE A 79 6.75 -11.60 -8.76
N GLU A 80 7.13 -11.73 -10.04
CA GLU A 80 6.55 -10.91 -11.11
C GLU A 80 5.02 -11.07 -11.20
N PRO A 81 4.45 -12.29 -11.29
CA PRO A 81 3.01 -12.47 -11.22
C PRO A 81 2.39 -11.87 -9.94
N ASN A 82 3.03 -12.03 -8.78
CA ASN A 82 2.51 -11.50 -7.52
C ASN A 82 2.49 -9.96 -7.51
N MET A 83 3.52 -9.32 -8.03
CA MET A 83 3.61 -7.88 -8.18
C MET A 83 2.52 -7.34 -9.10
N MET A 84 2.24 -8.02 -10.22
CA MET A 84 1.15 -7.65 -11.13
C MET A 84 -0.23 -7.76 -10.46
N LEU A 85 -0.44 -8.74 -9.56
CA LEU A 85 -1.65 -8.79 -8.73
C LEU A 85 -1.74 -7.61 -7.78
N GLY A 86 -0.63 -7.22 -7.15
CA GLY A 86 -0.57 -6.02 -6.32
C GLY A 86 -0.92 -4.76 -7.11
N PHE A 87 -0.43 -4.62 -8.34
CA PHE A 87 -0.77 -3.50 -9.21
C PHE A 87 -2.26 -3.46 -9.54
N ASP A 88 -2.87 -4.62 -9.82
CA ASP A 88 -4.32 -4.71 -10.08
C ASP A 88 -5.15 -4.19 -8.90
N LEU A 89 -4.74 -4.49 -7.66
CA LEU A 89 -5.38 -3.97 -6.44
C LEU A 89 -5.18 -2.46 -6.24
N MET A 90 -4.08 -1.90 -6.75
CA MET A 90 -3.74 -0.49 -6.61
C MET A 90 -4.40 0.41 -7.69
N ARG A 91 -4.98 -0.16 -8.76
CA ARG A 91 -5.61 0.60 -9.86
C ARG A 91 -7.02 1.11 -9.51
N THR A 92 -7.15 1.76 -8.35
CA THR A 92 -8.42 2.32 -7.87
C THR A 92 -8.58 3.79 -8.26
N LYS A 93 -9.82 4.27 -8.34
CA LYS A 93 -10.11 5.70 -8.54
C LYS A 93 -9.44 6.58 -7.48
N ASN A 94 -9.42 6.12 -6.23
CA ASN A 94 -8.77 6.84 -5.13
C ASN A 94 -7.28 7.10 -5.39
N TYR A 95 -6.55 6.11 -5.88
CA TYR A 95 -5.12 6.27 -6.17
C TYR A 95 -4.88 7.14 -7.40
N ALA A 96 -5.75 7.09 -8.41
CA ALA A 96 -5.66 7.99 -9.54
C ALA A 96 -5.94 9.45 -9.16
N ASP A 97 -6.96 9.68 -8.33
CA ASP A 97 -7.37 11.02 -7.92
C ASP A 97 -6.42 11.64 -6.90
N ASN A 98 -5.91 10.84 -5.95
CA ASN A 98 -5.19 11.36 -4.80
C ASN A 98 -3.71 10.97 -4.77
N GLY A 99 -3.30 9.96 -5.53
CA GLY A 99 -1.96 9.37 -5.47
C GLY A 99 -1.86 8.25 -4.41
N ILE A 100 -0.82 7.44 -4.53
CA ILE A 100 -0.51 6.41 -3.53
C ILE A 100 -0.08 7.05 -2.21
N GLY A 101 -0.47 6.43 -1.09
CA GLY A 101 -0.15 6.93 0.25
C GLY A 101 -1.07 8.02 0.78
N TRP A 102 -2.04 8.50 -0.04
CA TRP A 102 -3.11 9.34 0.49
C TRP A 102 -4.00 8.57 1.45
N ILE A 103 -4.33 9.20 2.58
CA ILE A 103 -5.19 8.62 3.62
C ILE A 103 -6.57 9.29 3.57
N ASP A 104 -7.59 8.47 3.36
CA ASP A 104 -9.00 8.77 3.55
C ASP A 104 -9.31 8.70 5.05
N GLU A 105 -9.59 9.84 5.65
CA GLU A 105 -9.90 9.95 7.08
C GLU A 105 -11.10 9.09 7.46
N LYS A 106 -12.16 9.03 6.65
CA LYS A 106 -13.37 8.26 6.98
C LYS A 106 -13.05 6.78 7.02
N LYS A 107 -12.32 6.27 6.02
CA LYS A 107 -11.92 4.86 5.97
C LYS A 107 -10.91 4.51 7.07
N MET A 108 -9.98 5.41 7.40
CA MET A 108 -9.05 5.21 8.51
C MET A 108 -9.78 5.15 9.86
N CYS A 109 -10.75 6.04 10.09
CA CYS A 109 -11.54 6.02 11.31
C CYS A 109 -12.42 4.77 11.41
N ALA A 110 -13.05 4.34 10.31
CA ALA A 110 -13.79 3.08 10.27
C ALA A 110 -12.88 1.88 10.58
N SER A 111 -11.67 1.87 10.02
CA SER A 111 -10.66 0.83 10.28
C SER A 111 -10.25 0.81 11.76
N THR A 112 -10.03 1.99 12.34
CA THR A 112 -9.67 2.14 13.76
C THR A 112 -10.78 1.63 14.67
N GLU A 113 -12.05 1.90 14.32
CA GLU A 113 -13.18 1.44 15.13
C GLU A 113 -13.36 -0.08 15.10
N ILE A 114 -13.12 -0.72 13.94
CA ILE A 114 -13.10 -2.18 13.84
C ILE A 114 -12.05 -2.77 14.80
N VAL A 115 -10.84 -2.19 14.84
CA VAL A 115 -9.79 -2.63 15.76
C VAL A 115 -10.20 -2.40 17.23
N ASN A 116 -10.73 -1.21 17.56
CA ASN A 116 -11.23 -0.90 18.91
C ASN A 116 -12.30 -1.89 19.37
N THR A 117 -13.18 -2.31 18.46
CA THR A 117 -14.33 -3.18 18.77
C THR A 117 -13.93 -4.63 18.97
N TYR A 118 -13.06 -5.15 18.09
CA TYR A 118 -12.87 -6.59 17.96
C TYR A 118 -11.49 -7.10 18.43
N MET A 119 -10.48 -6.24 18.60
CA MET A 119 -9.11 -6.68 18.90
C MET A 119 -8.75 -6.66 20.39
N GLY A 120 -9.71 -6.33 21.28
CA GLY A 120 -9.51 -6.41 22.73
C GLY A 120 -8.43 -5.45 23.26
N LEU A 121 -8.37 -4.23 22.72
CA LEU A 121 -7.37 -3.24 23.13
C LEU A 121 -7.54 -2.86 24.61
N PRO A 122 -6.43 -2.62 25.35
CA PRO A 122 -6.49 -2.22 26.75
C PRO A 122 -7.12 -0.84 26.95
N LYS A 123 -7.14 0.00 25.90
CA LYS A 123 -7.82 1.28 25.87
C LYS A 123 -8.30 1.58 24.46
N LYS A 124 -9.39 2.34 24.34
CA LYS A 124 -9.85 2.86 23.05
C LYS A 124 -8.80 3.78 22.43
N VAL A 125 -8.55 3.61 21.14
CA VAL A 125 -7.66 4.47 20.34
C VAL A 125 -8.50 5.47 19.56
N GLU A 126 -8.14 6.74 19.64
CA GLU A 126 -8.78 7.80 18.87
C GLU A 126 -8.24 7.82 17.45
N CYS A 127 -9.13 7.84 16.44
CA CYS A 127 -8.74 7.85 15.04
C CYS A 127 -7.74 8.96 14.69
N LYS A 128 -7.91 10.17 15.24
CA LYS A 128 -7.06 11.32 14.88
C LYS A 128 -5.60 11.16 15.33
N THR A 129 -5.30 10.22 16.22
CA THR A 129 -3.93 9.98 16.69
C THR A 129 -3.21 8.90 15.90
N VAL A 130 -3.90 8.16 15.02
CA VAL A 130 -3.32 7.02 14.30
C VAL A 130 -2.72 7.39 12.95
N PHE A 131 -3.00 8.59 12.42
CA PHE A 131 -2.48 9.02 11.13
C PHE A 131 -2.29 10.55 11.05
N THR A 132 -1.47 10.98 10.09
CA THR A 132 -1.38 12.38 9.64
C THR A 132 -1.18 12.43 8.13
N THR A 133 -1.61 13.52 7.51
CA THR A 133 -1.41 13.81 6.07
C THR A 133 -0.42 14.96 5.84
N GLU A 134 0.16 15.54 6.90
CA GLU A 134 1.00 16.74 6.83
C GLU A 134 2.22 16.60 5.90
N TYR A 135 2.79 15.40 5.84
CA TYR A 135 3.98 15.12 5.03
C TYR A 135 3.67 14.55 3.65
N PHE A 136 2.38 14.37 3.32
CA PHE A 136 1.94 13.77 2.08
C PHE A 136 2.32 14.64 0.87
N THR A 137 2.75 13.98 -0.20
CA THR A 137 3.00 14.60 -1.50
C THR A 137 2.37 13.73 -2.58
N LYS A 138 1.49 14.34 -3.39
CA LYS A 138 0.82 13.62 -4.47
C LYS A 138 1.78 13.37 -5.63
N ILE A 139 1.99 12.10 -5.96
CA ILE A 139 2.67 11.65 -7.18
C ILE A 139 1.64 10.97 -8.08
N ALA A 140 1.59 11.35 -9.36
CA ALA A 140 0.70 10.74 -10.33
C ALA A 140 1.17 9.31 -10.67
N MET A 141 0.24 8.36 -10.63
CA MET A 141 0.52 6.96 -10.96
C MET A 141 0.36 6.69 -12.46
N PRO A 142 1.20 5.82 -13.06
CA PRO A 142 1.24 5.64 -14.51
C PRO A 142 0.16 4.67 -15.04
N LEU A 143 -0.48 3.89 -14.16
CA LEU A 143 -1.48 2.90 -14.55
C LEU A 143 -2.88 3.52 -14.56
N ALA A 144 -3.65 3.21 -15.60
CA ALA A 144 -5.06 3.61 -15.69
C ALA A 144 -5.90 2.93 -14.60
N VAL A 145 -6.96 3.61 -14.14
CA VAL A 145 -7.97 3.03 -13.24
C VAL A 145 -8.58 1.77 -13.89
N LYS A 146 -8.99 0.81 -13.06
CA LYS A 146 -9.72 -0.39 -13.47
C LYS A 146 -11.21 -0.23 -13.25
#